data_AF-A0A1C6N0W9-F1
#
_entry.id   AF-A0A1C6N0W9-F1
#
_cell.length_a   1.000
_cell.length_b   1.000
_cell.length_c   1.000
_cell.angle_alpha   90.00
_cell.angle_beta   90.00
_cell.angle_gamma   90.00
#
_symmetry.space_group_name_H-M   'P 1'
#
loop_
_entity.id
_entity.type
_entity.pdbx_description
1 polymer ?
#
loop_
_entity_poly.entity_id
_entity_poly.type
_entity_poly.pdbx_seq_one_letter_code
_entity_poly.pdbx_strand_id
1 'polypeptide(L)' 'MRDTSPIETRELSDADLDSVSGGLSVGGSVEGLKATFEPGPNGLPVLKGGSVDSVSINVSDIPLGPAAG' A
#
# COMPACT_ATOMS: atom_id res chain seq x y z
N MET A 1 22.19 29.44 -27.48
CA MET A 1 22.88 29.54 -26.17
C MET A 1 22.14 28.61 -25.22
N ARG A 2 22.83 27.80 -24.42
CA ARG A 2 22.19 26.97 -23.37
C ARG A 2 21.96 27.87 -22.16
N ASP A 3 20.76 27.84 -21.57
CA ASP A 3 20.53 28.47 -20.28
C ASP A 3 21.45 27.82 -19.24
N THR A 4 22.44 28.57 -18.78
CA THR A 4 23.35 28.21 -17.68
C THR A 4 22.99 29.00 -16.43
N SER A 5 21.70 29.16 -16.17
CA SER A 5 21.22 29.76 -14.93
C SER A 5 21.78 28.95 -13.75
N PRO A 6 22.34 29.59 -12.72
CA PRO A 6 22.82 28.89 -11.53
C PRO A 6 21.70 28.04 -10.93
N ILE A 7 22.00 26.79 -10.59
CA ILE A 7 21.06 25.95 -9.83
C ILE A 7 21.08 26.48 -8.40
N GLU A 8 19.96 27.03 -7.93
CA GLU A 8 19.81 27.38 -6.52
C GLU A 8 19.45 26.14 -5.71
N THR A 9 20.26 25.86 -4.69
CA THR A 9 20.04 24.76 -3.73
C THR A 9 19.86 25.36 -2.34
N ARG A 10 18.85 24.88 -1.60
CA ARG A 10 18.67 25.19 -0.17
C ARG A 10 19.32 24.08 0.66
N GLU A 11 20.16 24.45 1.61
CA GLU A 11 20.64 23.53 2.66
C GLU A 11 19.56 23.38 3.73
N LEU A 12 19.34 22.15 4.17
CA LEU A 12 18.44 21.82 5.28
C LEU A 12 19.30 21.45 6.49
N SER A 13 18.94 21.98 7.66
CA SER A 13 19.57 21.59 8.91
C SER A 13 19.12 20.19 9.33
N ASP A 14 19.88 19.56 10.22
CA ASP A 14 19.53 18.24 10.79
C ASP A 14 18.12 18.25 11.40
N ALA A 15 17.76 19.35 12.08
CA ALA A 15 16.43 19.57 12.65
C ALA A 15 15.31 19.69 11.59
N ASP A 16 15.63 20.18 10.39
CA ASP A 16 14.67 20.24 9.28
C ASP A 16 14.41 18.84 8.69
N LEU A 17 15.37 17.92 8.83
CA LEU A 17 15.26 16.54 8.35
C LEU A 17 14.54 15.61 9.33
N ASP A 18 14.48 15.95 10.62
CA ASP A 18 13.73 15.19 11.63
C ASP A 18 12.23 15.06 11.29
N SER A 19 11.69 16.01 10.52
CA SER A 19 10.29 16.02 10.06
C SER A 19 10.08 15.37 8.69
N VAL A 20 11.17 15.03 7.98
CA VAL A 20 11.11 14.39 6.66
C VAL A 20 10.93 12.89 6.83
N SER A 21 9.68 12.46 7.03
CA SER A 21 9.32 11.04 7.03
C SER A 21 8.41 10.72 5.85
N GLY A 22 8.89 9.85 4.96
CA GLY A 22 8.11 9.24 3.89
C GLY A 22 7.65 7.84 4.29
N GLY A 23 6.41 7.52 3.98
CA GLY A 23 5.85 6.19 4.22
C GLY A 23 5.16 5.65 2.99
N LEU A 24 5.10 4.32 2.89
CA LEU A 24 4.23 3.64 1.93
C LEU A 24 3.01 3.14 2.69
N SER A 25 1.82 3.45 2.18
CA SER A 25 0.57 2.82 2.60
C SER A 25 0.34 1.62 1.71
N VAL A 26 0.27 0.43 2.33
CA VAL A 26 0.04 -0.84 1.63
C VAL A 26 -1.30 -1.40 2.10
N GLY A 27 -2.23 -1.53 1.17
CA GLY A 27 -3.53 -2.17 1.37
C GLY A 27 -3.73 -3.32 0.38
N GLY A 28 -4.66 -4.20 0.68
CA GLY A 28 -5.04 -5.27 -0.24
C GLY A 28 -6.52 -5.62 -0.12
N SER A 29 -7.05 -6.22 -1.18
CA SER A 29 -8.44 -6.70 -1.21
C SER A 29 -8.52 -8.03 -1.95
N VAL A 30 -9.51 -8.82 -1.55
CA VAL A 30 -9.86 -10.09 -2.17
C VAL A 30 -11.31 -9.98 -2.61
N GLU A 31 -11.58 -10.29 -3.87
CA GLU A 31 -12.91 -10.23 -4.45
C GLU A 31 -13.38 -11.62 -4.89
N GLY A 32 -14.67 -11.89 -4.74
CA GLY A 32 -15.28 -13.13 -5.20
C GLY A 32 -14.87 -14.37 -4.40
N LEU A 33 -14.61 -14.21 -3.10
CA LEU A 33 -14.31 -15.36 -2.22
C LEU A 33 -15.52 -16.30 -2.16
N LYS A 34 -15.33 -17.51 -2.69
CA LYS A 34 -16.32 -18.58 -2.70
C LYS A 34 -15.76 -19.79 -1.98
N ALA A 35 -16.62 -20.47 -1.23
CA ALA A 35 -16.32 -21.73 -0.60
C ALA A 35 -17.42 -22.73 -0.96
N THR A 36 -17.00 -23.94 -1.35
CA THR A 36 -17.90 -25.03 -1.70
C THR A 36 -17.89 -26.05 -0.57
N PHE A 37 -19.08 -26.33 -0.04
CA PHE A 37 -19.29 -27.30 1.03
C PHE A 37 -20.18 -28.44 0.53
N GLU A 38 -19.87 -29.65 0.97
CA GLU A 38 -20.70 -30.83 0.73
C GLU A 38 -21.18 -31.43 2.06
N PRO A 39 -22.33 -32.13 2.09
CA PRO A 39 -22.75 -32.87 3.26
C PRO A 39 -21.73 -33.97 3.62
N GLY A 40 -21.15 -33.86 4.80
CA GLY A 40 -20.26 -34.85 5.38
C GLY A 40 -20.99 -35.84 6.29
N PRO A 41 -20.22 -36.69 7.00
CA PRO A 41 -20.76 -37.62 7.98
C PRO A 41 -21.64 -36.89 8.99
N ASN A 42 -22.78 -37.50 9.35
CA ASN A 42 -23.80 -36.93 10.25
C ASN A 42 -24.41 -35.60 9.76
N GLY A 43 -24.31 -35.29 8.47
CA GLY A 43 -24.88 -34.07 7.88
C GLY A 43 -24.06 -32.80 8.14
N LEU A 44 -22.85 -32.92 8.68
CA LEU A 44 -21.98 -31.77 8.92
C LEU A 44 -21.32 -31.32 7.61
N PRO A 45 -21.38 -30.02 7.26
CA PRO A 45 -20.76 -29.54 6.03
C PRO A 45 -19.24 -29.69 6.08
N VAL A 46 -18.68 -30.26 5.02
CA VAL A 46 -17.24 -30.43 4.82
C VAL A 46 -16.80 -29.50 3.69
N LEU A 47 -15.75 -28.70 3.94
CA LEU A 47 -15.15 -27.84 2.92
C LEU A 47 -14.49 -28.71 1.85
N LYS A 48 -14.93 -28.55 0.61
CA LYS A 48 -14.43 -29.32 -0.55
C LYS A 48 -13.57 -28.50 -1.49
N GLY A 49 -13.76 -27.18 -1.48
CA GLY A 49 -12.98 -26.29 -2.30
C GLY A 49 -13.28 -24.84 -1.98
N GLY A 50 -12.42 -23.97 -2.50
CA GLY A 50 -12.62 -22.53 -2.46
C GLY A 50 -11.95 -21.89 -3.65
N SER A 51 -12.45 -20.72 -4.02
CA SER A 51 -11.92 -19.92 -5.10
C SER A 51 -12.01 -18.44 -4.76
N VAL A 52 -11.20 -17.65 -5.43
CA VAL A 52 -11.28 -16.18 -5.44
C VAL A 52 -11.26 -15.75 -6.90
N ASP A 53 -12.05 -14.73 -7.23
CA ASP A 53 -12.09 -14.23 -8.60
C ASP A 53 -10.90 -13.29 -8.84
N SER A 54 -10.51 -12.50 -7.84
CA SER A 54 -9.32 -11.65 -7.90
C SER A 54 -8.70 -11.36 -6.53
N VAL A 55 -7.41 -11.04 -6.54
CA VAL A 55 -6.66 -10.49 -5.41
C VAL A 55 -5.92 -9.27 -5.93
N SER A 56 -6.04 -8.15 -5.22
CA SER A 56 -5.36 -6.90 -5.58
C SER A 56 -4.59 -6.34 -4.39
N ILE A 57 -3.44 -5.76 -4.70
CA ILE A 57 -2.62 -5.00 -3.76
C ILE A 57 -2.60 -3.56 -4.25
N ASN A 58 -2.86 -2.63 -3.35
CA ASN A 58 -2.72 -1.20 -3.60
C ASN A 58 -1.57 -0.68 -2.76
N VAL A 59 -0.60 -0.07 -3.44
CA VAL A 59 0.50 0.64 -2.80
C VAL A 59 0.35 2.11 -3.16
N SER A 60 0.37 2.97 -2.16
CA SER A 60 0.29 4.42 -2.33
C SER A 60 1.31 5.10 -1.44
N ASP A 61 1.90 6.18 -1.94
CA ASP A 61 2.78 7.02 -1.14
C ASP A 61 1.95 7.75 -0.08
N ILE A 62 2.46 7.76 1.16
CA ILE A 62 1.96 8.64 2.20
C ILE A 62 2.59 10.00 1.93
N PRO A 63 1.78 11.05 1.67
CA PRO A 63 2.32 12.37 1.42
C PRO A 63 3.16 12.82 2.63
N LEU A 64 4.35 13.33 2.34
CA LEU A 64 5.20 13.96 3.34
C LEU A 64 4.41 15.09 4.00
N GLY A 65 4.41 15.14 5.33
CA GLY A 65 3.94 16.32 6.04
C GLY A 65 4.73 17.55 5.58
N PRO A 66 4.17 18.77 5.73
CA PRO A 66 4.94 19.98 5.45
C PRO A 66 6.22 19.95 6.29
N ALA A 67 7.36 20.20 5.66
CA ALA A 67 8.59 20.47 6.39
C ALA A 67 8.31 21.68 7.29
N ALA A 68 8.19 21.44 8.59
CA ALA A 68 8.03 22.52 9.57
C ALA A 68 9.37 23.25 9.62
N GLY A 69 9.38 24.48 9.13
CA GLY A 69 10.56 25.35 9.14
C GLY A 69 10.74 26.12 10.43
#